data_AF-A0A927YA66-F1
#
_entry.id   AF-A0A927YA66-F1
#
_cell.length_a   1.000
_cell.length_b   1.000
_cell.length_c   1.000
_cell.angle_alpha   90.00
_cell.angle_beta   90.00
_cell.angle_gamma   90.00
#
_symmetry.space_group_name_H-M   'P 1'
#
loop_
_entity.id
_entity.type
_entity.pdbx_description
1 polymer ?
#
loop_
_entity_poly.entity_id
_entity_poly.type
_entity_poly.pdbx_seq_one_letter_code
_entity_poly.pdbx_strand_id
1 'polypeptide(L)'
;MFWHKVTKDDMDRAKEVASEVRHGKKQFLSVLYQILVSRDKHLIKYAASEIAQYMQGVDSARIIKLDENFRQYSSMEWNINWQKVDFGLWKKCIECREDYLWVLRLGTFHPNGYFREKCVRELAGENASMRFVILRLNDWVKEVREVAIAVSKQVSELGAEELVECLPYLAKVMQGMRGDRGWLYELECRIAEGIARQLDKVDIENLGRYDIKARKYLYRLMLEHKIWNKAEVNRALNRERCGQCQFMLITMLLRYYECSMEEIDSYLQHKSKVVQKKAFEQKYSLLGDYWPGVEELLLAQAVGVRGLASYILRKHTDIDVVAYYAERLETPYKKICILGIGENGSAEDATHINKYLRDESEGVVKNTLRSLSLLLKCKAGDVYWQYLQDERPTVMRAAYREIVANEIMFGAKQVFELFMQTESELLKEKLVYQLLRERSWDRLPYILQLYNYEDENLRQVIWRGVYKRSMYGRITKADAAFIREIMYDVKYGIPDCLKKAIEFDMKFVVTE
;
A
#
# COMPACT_ATOMS: atom_id res chain seq x y z
N MET A 1 40.58 11.61 -10.35
CA MET A 1 41.02 13.01 -10.19
C MET A 1 40.90 13.33 -8.70
N PHE A 2 42.00 13.80 -8.10
CA PHE A 2 42.26 14.23 -6.72
C PHE A 2 41.86 13.34 -5.53
N TRP A 3 42.87 12.59 -5.06
CA TRP A 3 43.00 12.11 -3.70
C TRP A 3 43.50 13.27 -2.83
N HIS A 4 42.66 13.78 -1.93
CA HIS A 4 43.09 14.75 -0.92
C HIS A 4 42.85 14.20 0.49
N LYS A 5 43.72 14.63 1.40
CA LYS A 5 43.66 14.37 2.84
C LYS A 5 42.30 14.90 3.33
N VAL A 6 41.54 14.04 4.01
CA VAL A 6 40.19 14.36 4.50
C VAL A 6 40.22 15.62 5.37
N THR A 7 39.32 16.54 5.06
CA THR A 7 39.12 17.78 5.82
C THR A 7 38.02 17.59 6.86
N LYS A 8 37.94 18.48 7.86
CA LYS A 8 36.83 18.50 8.82
C LYS A 8 35.47 18.58 8.11
N ASP A 9 35.42 19.30 6.98
CA ASP A 9 34.23 19.51 6.15
C ASP A 9 33.68 18.19 5.55
N ASP A 10 34.55 17.25 5.18
CA ASP A 10 34.13 15.96 4.62
C ASP A 10 33.38 15.09 5.64
N MET A 11 33.82 15.12 6.91
CA MET A 11 33.17 14.42 8.01
C MET A 11 31.85 15.08 8.38
N ASP A 12 31.79 16.42 8.40
CA ASP A 12 30.56 17.14 8.71
C ASP A 12 29.51 16.96 7.60
N ARG A 13 29.93 16.91 6.33
CA ARG A 13 29.07 16.52 5.21
C ARG A 13 28.57 15.08 5.33
N ALA A 14 29.43 14.14 5.74
CA ALA A 14 29.02 12.76 5.96
C ALA A 14 27.92 12.66 7.04
N LYS A 15 28.04 13.42 8.12
CA LYS A 15 27.03 13.49 9.19
C LYS A 15 25.71 14.12 8.72
N GLU A 16 25.76 15.16 7.89
CA GLU A 16 24.57 15.77 7.31
C GLU A 16 23.81 14.76 6.44
N VAL A 17 24.52 14.06 5.55
CA VAL A 17 23.94 13.01 4.70
C VAL A 17 23.35 11.88 5.56
N ALA A 18 24.07 11.44 6.60
CA ALA A 18 23.58 10.42 7.52
C ALA A 18 22.33 10.87 8.28
N SER A 19 22.27 12.13 8.72
CA SER A 19 21.06 12.72 9.31
C SER A 19 19.86 12.59 8.38
N GLU A 20 20.03 12.88 7.09
CA GLU A 20 18.94 12.76 6.13
C GLU A 20 18.48 11.31 5.91
N VAL A 21 19.41 10.35 5.91
CA VAL A 21 19.10 8.92 5.86
C VAL A 21 18.27 8.50 7.09
N ARG A 22 18.64 8.97 8.30
CA ARG A 22 17.90 8.69 9.55
C ARG A 22 16.49 9.27 9.55
N HIS A 23 16.26 10.41 8.87
CA HIS A 23 14.94 10.97 8.63
C HIS A 23 14.15 10.24 7.52
N GLY A 24 14.64 9.11 7.03
CA GLY A 24 13.96 8.27 6.04
C GLY A 24 14.12 8.75 4.59
N LYS A 25 14.97 9.74 4.32
CA LYS A 25 15.25 10.22 2.96
C LYS A 25 16.21 9.27 2.22
N LYS A 26 15.67 8.13 1.78
CA LYS A 26 16.41 7.03 1.13
C LYS A 26 17.31 7.42 -0.05
N GLN A 27 17.06 8.55 -0.72
CA GLN A 27 17.91 9.04 -1.82
C GLN A 27 19.32 9.43 -1.35
N PHE A 28 19.49 9.75 -0.07
CA PHE A 28 20.81 10.05 0.49
C PHE A 28 21.62 8.79 0.81
N LEU A 29 21.00 7.61 0.79
CA LEU A 29 21.70 6.34 1.03
C LEU A 29 22.75 6.07 -0.06
N SER A 30 22.49 6.43 -1.31
CA SER A 30 23.47 6.28 -2.39
C SER A 30 24.66 7.25 -2.23
N VAL A 31 24.43 8.43 -1.66
CA VAL A 31 25.49 9.41 -1.36
C VAL A 31 26.36 8.90 -0.22
N LEU A 32 25.74 8.40 0.84
CA LEU A 32 26.44 7.78 1.97
C LEU A 32 27.27 6.57 1.52
N TYR A 33 26.76 5.77 0.59
CA TYR A 33 27.48 4.62 0.04
C TYR A 33 28.74 5.03 -0.76
N GLN A 34 28.73 6.18 -1.43
CA GLN A 34 29.91 6.68 -2.17
C GLN A 34 31.08 7.03 -1.23
N ILE A 35 30.79 7.41 0.01
CA ILE A 35 31.81 7.73 1.02
C ILE A 35 32.70 6.52 1.33
N LEU A 36 32.21 5.30 1.14
CA LEU A 36 32.99 4.06 1.30
C LEU A 36 34.16 3.95 0.32
N VAL A 37 34.13 4.68 -0.79
CA VAL A 37 35.22 4.70 -1.78
C VAL A 37 36.30 5.73 -1.41
N SER A 38 36.11 6.47 -0.31
CA SER A 38 37.20 7.27 0.27
C SER A 38 38.38 6.37 0.67
N ARG A 39 39.59 6.93 0.74
CA ARG A 39 40.76 6.24 1.31
C ARG A 39 40.89 6.44 2.82
N ASP A 40 39.91 7.06 3.44
CA ASP A 40 39.95 7.45 4.84
C ASP A 40 39.22 6.44 5.71
N LYS A 41 39.96 5.88 6.68
CA LYS A 41 39.45 4.84 7.57
C LYS A 41 38.26 5.33 8.40
N HIS A 42 38.28 6.58 8.88
CA HIS A 42 37.22 7.11 9.74
C HIS A 42 35.93 7.34 8.95
N LEU A 43 36.02 7.88 7.73
CA LEU A 43 34.86 8.05 6.85
C LEU A 43 34.25 6.71 6.42
N ILE A 44 35.08 5.73 6.04
CA ILE A 44 34.60 4.39 5.69
C ILE A 44 33.86 3.77 6.88
N LYS A 45 34.47 3.81 8.07
CA LYS A 45 33.88 3.26 9.30
C LYS A 45 32.55 3.93 9.63
N TYR A 46 32.50 5.26 9.56
CA TYR A 46 31.30 6.03 9.83
C TYR A 46 30.17 5.68 8.84
N ALA A 47 30.45 5.76 7.54
CA ALA A 47 29.45 5.45 6.51
C ALA A 47 28.94 4.02 6.61
N ALA A 48 29.82 3.04 6.87
CA ALA A 48 29.43 1.64 7.04
C ALA A 48 28.46 1.45 8.22
N SER A 49 28.74 2.09 9.35
CA SER A 49 27.89 2.01 10.55
C SER A 49 26.51 2.64 10.32
N GLU A 50 26.46 3.80 9.66
CA GLU A 50 25.19 4.47 9.33
C GLU A 50 24.35 3.68 8.32
N ILE A 51 25.00 3.06 7.32
CA ILE A 51 24.35 2.14 6.38
C ILE A 51 23.77 0.94 7.11
N ALA A 52 24.55 0.32 8.00
CA ALA A 52 24.12 -0.85 8.77
C ALA A 52 22.92 -0.53 9.66
N GLN A 53 23.01 0.58 10.41
CA GLN A 53 21.92 1.04 11.28
C GLN A 53 20.64 1.31 10.49
N TYR A 54 20.75 1.96 9.32
CA TYR A 54 19.59 2.15 8.46
C TYR A 54 19.02 0.81 7.99
N MET A 55 19.86 -0.05 7.41
CA MET A 55 19.43 -1.30 6.75
C MET A 55 18.85 -2.34 7.71
N GLN A 56 19.34 -2.42 8.94
CA GLN A 56 18.88 -3.40 9.94
C GLN A 56 17.40 -3.20 10.34
N GLY A 57 16.88 -1.97 10.27
CA GLY A 57 15.49 -1.64 10.60
C GLY A 57 14.50 -1.73 9.44
N VAL A 58 14.93 -2.19 8.26
CA VAL A 58 14.11 -2.14 7.03
C VAL A 58 13.42 -3.47 6.78
N ASP A 59 12.09 -3.45 6.72
CA ASP A 59 11.28 -4.63 6.37
C ASP A 59 11.51 -5.12 4.93
N SER A 60 11.10 -6.36 4.64
CA SER A 60 11.30 -7.00 3.34
C SER A 60 10.67 -6.22 2.17
N ALA A 61 9.51 -5.58 2.38
CA ALA A 61 8.83 -4.82 1.35
C ALA A 61 9.61 -3.54 1.00
N ARG A 62 10.17 -2.87 2.00
CA ARG A 62 11.03 -1.70 1.83
C ARG A 62 12.39 -2.08 1.25
N ILE A 63 12.98 -3.24 1.60
CA ILE A 63 14.21 -3.73 0.95
C ILE A 63 13.98 -4.00 -0.54
N ILE A 64 12.90 -4.71 -0.90
CA ILE A 64 12.57 -4.98 -2.31
C ILE A 64 12.37 -3.67 -3.09
N LYS A 65 11.67 -2.69 -2.49
CA LYS A 65 11.49 -1.37 -3.09
C LYS A 65 12.80 -0.58 -3.15
N LEU A 66 13.68 -0.74 -2.17
CA LEU A 66 14.99 -0.11 -2.15
C LEU A 66 15.84 -0.63 -3.31
N ASP A 67 15.91 -1.94 -3.54
CA ASP A 67 16.61 -2.54 -4.68
C ASP A 67 16.21 -1.90 -6.02
N GLU A 68 14.91 -1.76 -6.27
CA GLU A 68 14.40 -1.16 -7.51
C GLU A 68 14.82 0.32 -7.66
N ASN A 69 14.77 1.09 -6.58
CA ASN A 69 15.10 2.52 -6.61
C ASN A 69 16.61 2.78 -6.58
N PHE A 70 17.38 1.97 -5.85
CA PHE A 70 18.82 2.14 -5.69
C PHE A 70 19.55 2.01 -7.03
N ARG A 71 18.99 1.18 -7.92
CA ARG A 71 19.43 1.01 -9.32
C ARG A 71 19.10 2.19 -10.23
N GLN A 72 18.14 3.04 -9.87
CA GLN A 72 17.73 4.22 -10.67
C GLN A 72 18.60 5.44 -10.42
N TYR A 73 19.40 5.45 -9.34
CA TYR A 73 20.40 6.49 -9.13
C TYR A 73 21.60 6.26 -10.05
N SER A 74 21.44 6.67 -11.31
CA SER A 74 22.49 6.72 -12.34
C SER A 74 23.67 7.63 -11.97
N SER A 75 23.58 8.33 -10.84
CA SER A 75 24.56 9.30 -10.33
C SER A 75 25.49 8.75 -9.23
N MET A 76 25.61 7.44 -9.05
CA MET A 76 26.81 6.88 -8.41
C MET A 76 27.99 7.09 -9.36
N GLU A 77 28.59 8.27 -9.21
CA GLU A 77 29.33 9.08 -10.17
C GLU A 77 30.20 8.33 -11.21
N TRP A 78 30.17 8.83 -12.45
CA TRP A 78 31.01 8.38 -13.58
C TRP A 78 32.53 8.49 -13.30
N ASN A 79 32.92 9.17 -12.22
CA ASN A 79 34.32 9.36 -11.82
C ASN A 79 34.87 8.21 -10.95
N ILE A 80 34.01 7.35 -10.39
CA ILE A 80 34.42 6.19 -9.58
C ILE A 80 34.42 4.95 -10.48
N ASN A 81 35.59 4.33 -10.59
CA ASN A 81 35.70 3.02 -11.24
C ASN A 81 35.29 1.92 -10.24
N TRP A 82 33.98 1.66 -10.17
CA TRP A 82 33.40 0.63 -9.29
C TRP A 82 33.93 -0.77 -9.55
N GLN A 83 34.40 -1.10 -10.77
CA GLN A 83 35.05 -2.38 -11.02
C GLN A 83 36.37 -2.53 -10.25
N LYS A 84 37.05 -1.44 -9.92
CA LYS A 84 38.37 -1.44 -9.27
C LYS A 84 38.32 -1.19 -7.76
N VAL A 85 37.13 -1.05 -7.19
CA VAL A 85 36.96 -0.93 -5.73
C VAL A 85 37.49 -2.21 -5.07
N ASP A 86 38.35 -2.02 -4.08
CA ASP A 86 39.02 -3.09 -3.34
C ASP A 86 38.33 -3.31 -1.98
N PHE A 87 37.68 -4.47 -1.83
CA PHE A 87 37.07 -4.87 -0.56
C PHE A 87 38.11 -5.13 0.54
N GLY A 88 39.39 -5.34 0.19
CA GLY A 88 40.47 -5.46 1.16
C GLY A 88 40.63 -4.23 2.05
N LEU A 89 40.42 -3.03 1.50
CA LEU A 89 40.40 -1.80 2.30
C LEU A 89 39.19 -1.76 3.23
N TRP A 90 38.01 -2.12 2.73
CA TRP A 90 36.78 -2.16 3.53
C TRP A 90 36.90 -3.13 4.70
N LYS A 91 37.40 -4.35 4.47
CA LYS A 91 37.67 -5.34 5.52
C LYS A 91 38.62 -4.84 6.60
N LYS A 92 39.58 -3.97 6.25
CA LYS A 92 40.55 -3.39 7.21
C LYS A 92 39.97 -2.20 7.98
N CYS A 93 39.08 -1.43 7.36
CA CYS A 93 38.55 -0.19 7.93
C CYS A 93 37.25 -0.41 8.71
N ILE A 94 36.41 -1.35 8.30
CA ILE A 94 35.13 -1.67 8.93
C ILE A 94 35.38 -2.76 9.98
N GLU A 95 35.44 -2.34 11.24
CA GLU A 95 35.77 -3.23 12.37
C GLU A 95 34.63 -4.21 12.69
N CYS A 96 33.38 -3.80 12.51
CA CYS A 96 32.21 -4.64 12.74
C CYS A 96 31.92 -5.51 11.51
N ARG A 97 31.97 -6.83 11.67
CA ARG A 97 31.66 -7.78 10.58
C ARG A 97 30.24 -7.57 10.04
N GLU A 98 29.27 -7.31 10.91
CA GLU A 98 27.88 -7.12 10.49
C GLU A 98 27.72 -5.85 9.65
N ASP A 99 28.41 -4.75 10.00
CA ASP A 99 28.39 -3.52 9.21
C ASP A 99 28.98 -3.77 7.81
N TYR A 100 30.07 -4.55 7.72
CA TYR A 100 30.66 -4.95 6.45
C TYR A 100 29.67 -5.77 5.61
N LEU A 101 28.95 -6.71 6.22
CA LEU A 101 27.92 -7.49 5.53
C LEU A 101 26.76 -6.60 5.04
N TRP A 102 26.29 -5.64 5.83
CA TRP A 102 25.27 -4.69 5.39
C TRP A 102 25.72 -3.82 4.21
N VAL A 103 26.97 -3.38 4.21
CA VAL A 103 27.58 -2.68 3.08
C VAL A 103 27.57 -3.55 1.83
N LEU A 104 27.94 -4.83 1.93
CA LEU A 104 27.91 -5.75 0.79
C LEU A 104 26.48 -6.06 0.32
N ARG A 105 25.54 -6.28 1.24
CA ARG A 105 24.12 -6.52 0.95
C ARG A 105 23.53 -5.35 0.16
N LEU A 106 23.78 -4.11 0.58
CA LEU A 106 23.39 -2.91 -0.18
C LEU A 106 24.14 -2.80 -1.52
N GLY A 107 25.41 -3.21 -1.56
CA GLY A 107 26.21 -3.29 -2.78
C GLY A 107 25.63 -4.22 -3.85
N THR A 108 24.88 -5.24 -3.45
CA THR A 108 24.14 -6.07 -4.41
C THR A 108 23.08 -5.29 -5.19
N PHE A 109 22.64 -4.10 -4.73
CA PHE A 109 21.66 -3.25 -5.41
C PHE A 109 22.30 -2.23 -6.36
N HIS A 110 23.63 -2.15 -6.37
CA HIS A 110 24.39 -1.13 -7.10
C HIS A 110 24.09 -1.13 -8.62
N PRO A 111 24.08 0.01 -9.33
CA PRO A 111 23.81 0.06 -10.77
C PRO A 111 24.86 -0.70 -11.62
N ASN A 112 26.13 -0.70 -11.21
CA ASN A 112 27.22 -1.39 -11.90
C ASN A 112 27.17 -2.92 -11.70
N GLY A 113 26.99 -3.68 -12.79
CA GLY A 113 26.87 -5.14 -12.79
C GLY A 113 28.09 -5.89 -12.25
N TYR A 114 29.31 -5.47 -12.63
CA TYR A 114 30.55 -6.08 -12.13
C TYR A 114 30.71 -5.91 -10.62
N PHE A 115 30.32 -4.73 -10.10
CA PHE A 115 30.37 -4.47 -8.66
C PHE A 115 29.36 -5.34 -7.92
N ARG A 116 28.12 -5.43 -8.43
CA ARG A 116 27.11 -6.35 -7.86
C ARG A 116 27.60 -7.78 -7.84
N GLU A 117 28.17 -8.25 -8.95
CA GLU A 117 28.70 -9.61 -9.08
C GLU A 117 29.77 -9.89 -8.00
N LYS A 118 30.69 -8.95 -7.77
CA LYS A 118 31.67 -9.02 -6.68
C LYS A 118 31.01 -9.10 -5.30
N CYS A 119 30.02 -8.26 -5.03
CA CYS A 119 29.27 -8.31 -3.77
C CYS A 119 28.59 -9.67 -3.57
N VAL A 120 27.96 -10.23 -4.61
CA VAL A 120 27.30 -11.55 -4.51
C VAL A 120 28.31 -12.65 -4.21
N ARG A 121 29.48 -12.65 -4.84
CA ARG A 121 30.55 -13.62 -4.54
C ARG A 121 31.06 -13.49 -3.11
N GLU A 122 31.28 -12.26 -2.66
CA GLU A 122 31.79 -11.97 -1.32
C GLU A 122 30.79 -12.37 -0.22
N LEU A 123 29.49 -12.39 -0.53
CA LEU A 123 28.42 -12.84 0.37
C LEU A 123 28.20 -14.37 0.35
N ALA A 124 28.95 -15.13 -0.45
CA ALA A 124 28.83 -16.58 -0.47
C ALA A 124 29.19 -17.19 0.90
N GLY A 125 28.38 -18.12 1.39
CA GLY A 125 28.53 -18.75 2.71
C GLY A 125 28.04 -17.91 3.89
N GLU A 126 27.38 -16.76 3.64
CA GLU A 126 26.73 -15.98 4.70
C GLU A 126 25.20 -16.14 4.62
N ASN A 127 24.63 -16.93 5.53
CA ASN A 127 23.24 -17.35 5.51
C ASN A 127 22.25 -16.18 5.49
N ALA A 128 22.43 -15.17 6.34
CA ALA A 128 21.50 -14.03 6.43
C ALA A 128 21.52 -13.16 5.16
N SER A 129 22.55 -13.27 4.33
CA SER A 129 22.66 -12.55 3.06
C SER A 129 21.95 -13.26 1.90
N MET A 130 21.51 -14.51 2.09
CA MET A 130 20.86 -15.30 1.04
C MET A 130 19.67 -14.58 0.41
N ARG A 131 18.88 -13.86 1.20
CA ARG A 131 17.74 -13.06 0.72
C ARG A 131 18.13 -11.98 -0.31
N PHE A 132 19.32 -11.41 -0.20
CA PHE A 132 19.85 -10.44 -1.16
C PHE A 132 20.38 -11.12 -2.43
N VAL A 133 20.99 -12.31 -2.27
CA VAL A 133 21.42 -13.16 -3.38
C VAL A 133 20.22 -13.61 -4.22
N ILE A 134 19.13 -14.04 -3.59
CA ILE A 134 17.89 -14.47 -4.28
C ILE A 134 17.37 -13.37 -5.21
N LEU A 135 17.39 -12.09 -4.79
CA LEU A 135 16.98 -10.98 -5.64
C LEU A 135 17.83 -10.84 -6.92
N ARG A 136 19.04 -11.41 -6.97
CA ARG A 136 19.94 -11.37 -8.14
C ARG A 136 19.69 -12.49 -9.14
N LEU A 137 18.83 -13.47 -8.82
CA LEU A 137 18.39 -14.48 -9.78
C LEU A 137 17.61 -13.89 -10.97
N ASN A 138 17.10 -12.67 -10.80
CA ASN A 138 16.41 -11.89 -11.84
C ASN A 138 17.20 -10.66 -12.33
N ASP A 139 18.50 -10.58 -12.05
CA ASP A 139 19.31 -9.46 -12.50
C ASP A 139 19.27 -9.34 -14.04
N TRP A 140 19.44 -8.13 -14.61
CA TRP A 140 19.48 -7.98 -16.06
C TRP A 140 20.81 -8.45 -16.65
N VAL A 141 21.90 -8.43 -15.88
CA VAL A 141 23.23 -8.91 -16.28
C VAL A 141 23.29 -10.43 -16.09
N LYS A 142 23.66 -11.16 -17.15
CA LYS A 142 23.66 -12.64 -17.15
C LYS A 142 24.66 -13.21 -16.15
N GLU A 143 25.85 -12.63 -16.11
CA GLU A 143 26.97 -13.02 -15.27
C GLU A 143 26.61 -12.89 -13.78
N VAL A 144 25.88 -11.83 -13.41
CA VAL A 144 25.36 -11.65 -12.05
C VAL A 144 24.33 -12.74 -11.71
N ARG A 145 23.44 -13.10 -12.65
CA ARG A 145 22.47 -14.20 -12.44
C ARG A 145 23.18 -15.54 -12.24
N GLU A 146 24.18 -15.85 -13.06
CA GLU A 146 24.92 -17.11 -12.97
C GLU A 146 25.64 -17.26 -11.63
N VAL A 147 26.27 -16.20 -11.14
CA VAL A 147 26.88 -16.18 -9.80
C VAL A 147 25.81 -16.34 -8.72
N ALA A 148 24.68 -15.64 -8.82
CA ALA A 148 23.58 -15.78 -7.86
C ALA A 148 23.00 -17.20 -7.83
N ILE A 149 22.87 -17.86 -8.98
CA ILE A 149 22.45 -19.26 -9.08
C ILE A 149 23.44 -20.14 -8.32
N ALA A 150 24.74 -20.00 -8.59
CA ALA A 150 25.78 -20.79 -7.94
C ALA A 150 25.76 -20.63 -6.40
N VAL A 151 25.65 -19.40 -5.90
CA VAL A 151 25.59 -19.12 -4.45
C VAL A 151 24.27 -19.61 -3.84
N SER A 152 23.14 -19.46 -4.54
CA SER A 152 21.82 -19.87 -4.02
C SER A 152 21.69 -21.39 -3.79
N LYS A 153 22.58 -22.21 -4.32
CA LYS A 153 22.65 -23.65 -4.01
C LYS A 153 22.87 -23.92 -2.52
N GLN A 154 23.51 -22.99 -1.81
CA GLN A 154 23.76 -23.06 -0.36
C GLN A 154 22.48 -22.91 0.47
N VAL A 155 21.32 -22.60 -0.14
CA VAL A 155 20.03 -22.50 0.58
C VAL A 155 19.71 -23.73 1.42
N SER A 156 20.22 -24.91 1.02
CA SER A 156 19.98 -26.17 1.72
C SER A 156 20.68 -26.26 3.08
N GLU A 157 21.60 -25.35 3.37
CA GLU A 157 22.37 -25.26 4.62
C GLU A 157 21.71 -24.31 5.64
N LEU A 158 20.66 -23.59 5.25
CA LEU A 158 19.99 -22.59 6.10
C LEU A 158 19.11 -23.22 7.18
N GLY A 159 19.01 -22.52 8.30
CA GLY A 159 18.03 -22.80 9.34
C GLY A 159 16.60 -22.44 8.90
N ALA A 160 15.61 -22.98 9.61
CA ALA A 160 14.18 -22.77 9.29
C ALA A 160 13.80 -21.28 9.22
N GLU A 161 14.30 -20.46 10.15
CA GLU A 161 14.02 -19.01 10.17
C GLU A 161 14.58 -18.28 8.95
N GLU A 162 15.83 -18.59 8.59
CA GLU A 162 16.51 -17.98 7.45
C GLU A 162 15.80 -18.34 6.13
N LEU A 163 15.28 -19.58 6.04
CA LEU A 163 14.46 -20.03 4.92
C LEU A 163 13.15 -19.24 4.82
N VAL A 164 12.46 -19.00 5.95
CA VAL A 164 11.23 -18.19 5.99
C VAL A 164 11.52 -16.73 5.60
N GLU A 165 12.63 -16.17 6.05
CA GLU A 165 13.05 -14.81 5.68
C GLU A 165 13.36 -14.65 4.19
N CYS A 166 13.72 -15.73 3.50
CA CYS A 166 13.96 -15.72 2.05
C CYS A 166 12.67 -15.63 1.23
N LEU A 167 11.51 -16.00 1.79
CA LEU A 167 10.26 -16.16 1.04
C LEU A 167 9.74 -14.89 0.35
N PRO A 168 9.73 -13.69 0.98
CA PRO A 168 9.31 -12.47 0.29
C PRO A 168 10.15 -12.16 -0.96
N TYR A 169 11.44 -12.51 -0.91
CA TYR A 169 12.40 -12.25 -1.98
C TYR A 169 12.25 -13.29 -3.10
N LEU A 170 12.05 -14.56 -2.75
CA LEU A 170 11.71 -15.60 -3.71
C LEU A 170 10.40 -15.25 -4.44
N ALA A 171 9.35 -14.86 -3.70
CA ALA A 171 8.08 -14.44 -4.25
C ALA A 171 8.23 -13.29 -5.25
N LYS A 172 9.12 -12.33 -4.96
CA LYS A 172 9.44 -11.22 -5.86
C LYS A 172 10.11 -11.72 -7.14
N VAL A 173 11.08 -12.64 -7.06
CA VAL A 173 11.77 -13.11 -8.26
C VAL A 173 10.95 -14.08 -9.11
N MET A 174 10.06 -14.85 -8.51
CA MET A 174 9.13 -15.69 -9.30
C MET A 174 8.20 -14.88 -10.21
N GLN A 175 7.93 -13.61 -9.89
CA GLN A 175 7.10 -12.73 -10.72
C GLN A 175 7.87 -12.12 -11.90
N GLY A 176 9.20 -12.26 -11.94
CA GLY A 176 10.01 -11.74 -13.04
C GLY A 176 10.12 -12.73 -14.19
N MET A 177 10.56 -12.22 -15.35
CA MET A 177 10.67 -13.00 -16.58
C MET A 177 12.12 -13.27 -17.02
N ARG A 178 13.12 -12.82 -16.25
CA ARG A 178 14.54 -12.82 -16.67
C ARG A 178 15.36 -13.96 -16.08
N GLY A 179 14.93 -14.52 -14.95
CA GLY A 179 15.59 -15.65 -14.29
C GLY A 179 15.28 -16.98 -14.96
N ASP A 180 16.13 -17.96 -14.69
CA ASP A 180 15.90 -19.34 -15.10
C ASP A 180 14.71 -19.92 -14.31
N ARG A 181 13.60 -20.18 -15.02
CA ARG A 181 12.37 -20.71 -14.39
C ARG A 181 12.56 -22.09 -13.80
N GLY A 182 13.39 -22.94 -14.42
CA GLY A 182 13.68 -24.28 -13.91
C GLY A 182 14.41 -24.19 -12.57
N TRP A 183 15.45 -23.35 -12.51
CA TRP A 183 16.18 -23.12 -11.26
C TRP A 183 15.31 -22.48 -10.16
N LEU A 184 14.46 -21.50 -10.51
CA LEU A 184 13.58 -20.87 -9.52
C LEU A 184 12.59 -21.87 -8.90
N TYR A 185 12.05 -22.78 -9.70
CA TYR A 185 11.19 -23.87 -9.20
C TYR A 185 11.98 -24.85 -8.33
N GLU A 186 13.18 -25.25 -8.75
CA GLU A 186 14.06 -26.11 -7.95
C GLU A 186 14.42 -25.45 -6.61
N LEU A 187 14.73 -24.15 -6.61
CA LEU A 187 15.02 -23.38 -5.42
C LEU A 187 13.82 -23.33 -4.46
N GLU A 188 12.61 -23.13 -4.99
CA GLU A 188 11.38 -23.17 -4.20
C GLU A 188 11.19 -24.54 -3.52
N CYS A 189 11.36 -25.63 -4.27
CA CYS A 189 11.29 -26.99 -3.72
C CYS A 189 12.33 -27.19 -2.60
N ARG A 190 13.59 -26.78 -2.81
CA ARG A 190 14.65 -26.88 -1.79
C ARG A 190 14.31 -26.11 -0.51
N ILE A 191 13.72 -24.92 -0.65
CA ILE A 191 13.27 -24.13 0.50
C ILE A 191 12.11 -24.83 1.22
N ALA A 192 11.10 -25.31 0.47
CA ALA A 192 9.96 -26.02 1.05
C ALA A 192 10.40 -27.29 1.80
N GLU A 193 11.28 -28.10 1.21
CA GLU A 193 11.86 -29.29 1.84
C GLU A 193 12.69 -28.95 3.08
N GLY A 194 13.49 -27.88 3.02
CA GLY A 194 14.30 -27.40 4.15
C GLY A 194 13.44 -26.96 5.32
N ILE A 195 12.33 -26.26 5.06
CA ILE A 195 11.34 -25.88 6.06
C ILE A 195 10.62 -27.12 6.61
N ALA A 196 10.18 -28.04 5.75
CA ALA A 196 9.49 -29.26 6.18
C ALA A 196 10.35 -30.12 7.12
N ARG A 197 11.66 -30.25 6.83
CA ARG A 197 12.63 -30.97 7.67
C ARG A 197 12.88 -30.35 9.04
N GLN A 198 12.56 -29.07 9.20
CA GLN A 198 12.83 -28.29 10.41
C GLN A 198 11.56 -27.57 10.90
N LEU A 199 10.39 -28.20 10.67
CA LEU A 199 9.09 -27.57 10.92
C LEU A 199 8.89 -27.24 12.40
N ASP A 200 9.44 -28.07 13.28
CA ASP A 200 9.48 -27.89 14.74
C ASP A 200 10.24 -26.62 15.18
N LYS A 201 11.15 -26.13 14.33
CA LYS A 201 11.92 -24.90 14.57
C LYS A 201 11.23 -23.66 14.02
N VAL A 202 10.18 -23.81 13.19
CA VAL A 202 9.37 -22.68 12.74
C VAL A 202 8.36 -22.35 13.84
N ASP A 203 8.33 -21.10 14.25
CA ASP A 203 7.35 -20.62 15.24
C ASP A 203 5.95 -20.46 14.62
N ILE A 204 5.28 -21.61 14.39
CA ILE A 204 3.93 -21.68 13.83
C ILE A 204 2.90 -21.02 14.77
N GLU A 205 3.20 -20.97 16.07
CA GLU A 205 2.34 -20.34 17.08
C GLU A 205 2.34 -18.82 16.96
N ASN A 206 3.45 -18.21 16.54
CA ASN A 206 3.59 -16.76 16.38
C ASN A 206 4.00 -16.34 14.96
N LEU A 207 3.33 -16.89 13.94
CA LEU A 207 3.56 -16.49 12.54
C LEU A 207 3.37 -14.98 12.32
N GLY A 208 2.57 -14.30 13.15
CA GLY A 208 2.32 -12.87 13.08
C GLY A 208 3.58 -11.98 13.15
N ARG A 209 4.70 -12.52 13.66
CA ARG A 209 6.00 -11.83 13.69
C ARG A 209 6.60 -11.61 12.30
N TYR A 210 6.27 -12.46 11.33
CA TYR A 210 6.71 -12.28 9.95
C TYR A 210 5.82 -11.28 9.22
N ASP A 211 6.39 -10.58 8.23
CA ASP A 211 5.60 -9.69 7.38
C ASP A 211 4.54 -10.45 6.55
N ILE A 212 3.54 -9.71 6.06
CA ILE A 212 2.40 -10.30 5.36
C ILE A 212 2.81 -11.10 4.11
N LYS A 213 3.86 -10.67 3.37
CA LYS A 213 4.32 -11.39 2.18
C LYS A 213 4.99 -12.71 2.57
N ALA A 214 5.82 -12.71 3.61
CA ALA A 214 6.45 -13.91 4.15
C ALA A 214 5.39 -14.93 4.58
N ARG A 215 4.41 -14.53 5.41
CA ARG A 215 3.33 -15.43 5.86
C ARG A 215 2.52 -15.99 4.70
N LYS A 216 2.10 -15.12 3.77
CA LYS A 216 1.33 -15.52 2.59
C LYS A 216 2.07 -16.59 1.79
N TYR A 217 3.35 -16.37 1.52
CA TYR A 217 4.14 -17.32 0.75
C TYR A 217 4.44 -18.61 1.53
N LEU A 218 4.67 -18.50 2.84
CA LEU A 218 4.82 -19.66 3.72
C LEU A 218 3.56 -20.54 3.68
N TYR A 219 2.38 -19.94 3.85
CA TYR A 219 1.11 -20.67 3.71
C TYR A 219 1.00 -21.35 2.36
N ARG A 220 1.35 -20.65 1.28
CA ARG A 220 1.32 -21.23 -0.05
C ARG A 220 2.19 -22.50 -0.12
N LEU A 221 3.44 -22.43 0.34
CA LEU A 221 4.34 -23.59 0.36
C LEU A 221 3.81 -24.73 1.23
N MET A 222 3.32 -24.41 2.43
CA MET A 222 2.81 -25.41 3.37
C MET A 222 1.66 -26.23 2.77
N LEU A 223 0.80 -25.59 1.98
CA LEU A 223 -0.35 -26.23 1.36
C LEU A 223 -0.02 -26.88 0.01
N GLU A 224 0.73 -26.22 -0.88
CA GLU A 224 1.10 -26.76 -2.21
C GLU A 224 1.99 -28.00 -2.09
N HIS A 225 2.92 -28.01 -1.13
CA HIS A 225 3.79 -29.16 -0.86
C HIS A 225 3.19 -30.13 0.17
N LYS A 226 1.93 -29.93 0.59
CA LYS A 226 1.24 -30.77 1.59
C LYS A 226 2.04 -31.02 2.87
N ILE A 227 2.80 -30.01 3.31
CA ILE A 227 3.55 -30.05 4.57
C ILE A 227 2.57 -30.04 5.75
N TRP A 228 1.49 -29.28 5.62
CA TRP A 228 0.40 -29.28 6.60
C TRP A 228 -0.73 -30.24 6.23
N ASN A 229 -1.30 -30.87 7.24
CA ASN A 229 -2.59 -31.55 7.14
C ASN A 229 -3.77 -30.56 7.31
N LYS A 230 -4.99 -31.01 7.02
CA LYS A 230 -6.20 -30.16 7.10
C LYS A 230 -6.38 -29.50 8.48
N ALA A 231 -6.07 -30.21 9.58
CA ALA A 231 -6.20 -29.67 10.93
C ALA A 231 -5.22 -28.54 11.21
N GLU A 232 -3.99 -28.62 10.70
CA GLU A 232 -2.98 -27.55 10.78
C GLU A 232 -3.39 -26.31 10.00
N VAL A 233 -3.91 -26.50 8.78
CA VAL A 233 -4.43 -25.39 7.97
C VAL A 233 -5.59 -24.70 8.70
N ASN A 234 -6.50 -25.46 9.31
CA ASN A 234 -7.60 -24.92 10.12
C ASN A 234 -7.11 -24.13 11.33
N ARG A 235 -6.10 -24.64 12.04
CA ARG A 235 -5.46 -23.90 13.16
C ARG A 235 -4.87 -22.57 12.69
N ALA A 236 -4.15 -22.58 11.56
CA ALA A 236 -3.58 -21.37 10.97
C ALA A 236 -4.68 -20.36 10.55
N LEU A 237 -5.74 -20.84 9.90
CA LEU A 237 -6.86 -20.01 9.43
C LEU A 237 -7.57 -19.28 10.59
N ASN A 238 -7.77 -19.96 11.71
CA ASN A 238 -8.46 -19.42 12.89
C ASN A 238 -7.64 -18.34 13.64
N ARG A 239 -6.31 -18.42 13.55
CA ARG A 239 -5.36 -17.49 14.20
C ARG A 239 -4.98 -16.31 13.33
N GLU A 240 -4.87 -16.50 12.02
CA GLU A 240 -4.49 -15.43 11.09
C GLU A 240 -5.53 -14.30 11.12
N ARG A 241 -5.04 -13.06 11.21
CA ARG A 241 -5.86 -11.84 11.32
C ARG A 241 -5.90 -11.06 10.01
N CYS A 242 -4.93 -11.28 9.13
CA CYS A 242 -4.87 -10.65 7.82
C CYS A 242 -5.86 -11.30 6.86
N GLY A 243 -6.84 -10.53 6.38
CA GLY A 243 -7.85 -11.02 5.43
C GLY A 243 -7.26 -11.56 4.12
N GLN A 244 -6.11 -11.04 3.65
CA GLN A 244 -5.44 -11.53 2.45
C GLN A 244 -4.83 -12.93 2.64
N CYS A 245 -4.25 -13.18 3.82
CA CYS A 245 -3.73 -14.49 4.17
C CYS A 245 -4.86 -15.50 4.41
N GLN A 246 -5.93 -15.08 5.11
CA GLN A 246 -7.13 -15.91 5.28
C GLN A 246 -7.75 -16.29 3.94
N PHE A 247 -7.85 -15.35 2.99
CA PHE A 247 -8.34 -15.62 1.64
C PHE A 247 -7.54 -16.72 0.95
N MET A 248 -6.20 -16.64 1.02
CA MET A 248 -5.32 -17.66 0.45
C MET A 248 -5.52 -19.01 1.13
N LEU A 249 -5.47 -19.05 2.47
CA LEU A 249 -5.61 -20.27 3.26
C LEU A 249 -6.93 -20.98 2.96
N ILE A 250 -8.08 -20.29 3.04
CA ILE A 250 -9.38 -20.94 2.78
C ILE A 250 -9.52 -21.39 1.33
N THR A 251 -9.04 -20.59 0.37
CA THR A 251 -9.12 -20.95 -1.06
C THR A 251 -8.32 -22.22 -1.35
N MET A 252 -7.12 -22.32 -0.78
CA MET A 252 -6.26 -23.49 -0.96
C MET A 252 -6.75 -24.69 -0.13
N LEU A 253 -7.29 -24.47 1.07
CA LEU A 253 -7.90 -25.51 1.89
C LEU A 253 -9.03 -26.21 1.11
N LEU A 254 -9.97 -25.44 0.57
CA LEU A 254 -11.11 -25.96 -0.18
C LEU A 254 -10.71 -26.60 -1.51
N ARG A 255 -9.52 -26.25 -2.05
CA ARG A 255 -8.99 -26.81 -3.30
C ARG A 255 -8.22 -28.11 -3.11
N TYR A 256 -7.39 -28.18 -2.07
CA TYR A 256 -6.42 -29.28 -1.90
C TYR A 256 -6.86 -30.34 -0.91
N TYR A 257 -7.88 -30.06 -0.09
CA TYR A 257 -8.39 -31.01 0.89
C TYR A 257 -9.89 -31.21 0.69
N GLU A 258 -10.31 -32.47 0.82
CA GLU A 258 -11.73 -32.79 0.85
C GLU A 258 -12.37 -32.18 2.10
N CYS A 259 -13.47 -31.47 1.88
CA CYS A 259 -14.25 -30.81 2.93
C CYS A 259 -15.67 -31.36 2.89
N SER A 260 -16.16 -31.87 4.02
CA SER A 260 -17.56 -32.29 4.14
C SER A 260 -18.49 -31.07 4.11
N MET A 261 -19.78 -31.29 3.84
CA MET A 261 -20.78 -30.22 3.92
C MET A 261 -20.84 -29.60 5.32
N GLU A 262 -20.67 -30.39 6.37
CA GLU A 262 -20.62 -29.90 7.76
C GLU A 262 -19.42 -28.96 8.00
N GLU A 263 -18.25 -29.28 7.43
CA GLU A 263 -17.08 -28.42 7.52
C GLU A 263 -17.30 -27.10 6.76
N ILE A 264 -17.90 -27.17 5.58
CA ILE A 264 -18.25 -25.97 4.80
C ILE A 264 -19.24 -25.10 5.56
N ASP A 265 -20.24 -25.70 6.22
CA ASP A 265 -21.21 -24.98 7.04
C ASP A 265 -20.56 -24.33 8.27
N SER A 266 -19.58 -25.00 8.89
CA SER A 266 -18.76 -24.40 9.95
C SER A 266 -17.98 -23.18 9.45
N TYR A 267 -17.39 -23.24 8.26
CA TYR A 267 -16.69 -22.10 7.66
C TYR A 267 -17.65 -20.94 7.31
N LEU A 268 -18.90 -21.23 6.97
CA LEU A 268 -19.94 -20.22 6.72
C LEU A 268 -20.25 -19.40 7.99
N GLN A 269 -20.10 -20.00 9.17
CA GLN A 269 -20.26 -19.35 10.47
C GLN A 269 -18.98 -18.71 11.02
N HIS A 270 -17.85 -18.85 10.32
CA HIS A 270 -16.56 -18.38 10.80
C HIS A 270 -16.52 -16.85 11.01
N LYS A 271 -15.80 -16.36 12.03
CA LYS A 271 -15.75 -14.91 12.36
C LYS A 271 -15.23 -14.03 11.21
N SER A 272 -14.36 -14.56 10.35
CA SER A 272 -13.81 -13.82 9.20
C SER A 272 -14.77 -13.83 8.03
N LYS A 273 -15.15 -12.63 7.58
CA LYS A 273 -16.05 -12.42 6.43
C LYS A 273 -15.48 -12.94 5.10
N VAL A 274 -14.16 -13.02 4.99
CA VAL A 274 -13.48 -13.61 3.83
C VAL A 274 -13.72 -15.12 3.79
N VAL A 275 -13.60 -15.78 4.94
CA VAL A 275 -13.83 -17.22 5.07
C VAL A 275 -15.31 -17.55 4.86
N GLN A 276 -16.22 -16.79 5.49
CA GLN A 276 -17.66 -16.96 5.28
C GLN A 276 -18.02 -16.91 3.79
N LYS A 277 -17.53 -15.88 3.08
CA LYS A 277 -17.80 -15.73 1.64
C LYS A 277 -17.29 -16.92 0.83
N LYS A 278 -16.06 -17.38 1.10
CA LYS A 278 -15.46 -18.51 0.37
C LYS A 278 -16.18 -19.83 0.62
N ALA A 279 -16.60 -20.06 1.85
CA ALA A 279 -17.45 -21.20 2.20
C ALA A 279 -18.80 -21.14 1.50
N PHE A 280 -19.41 -19.95 1.45
CA PHE A 280 -20.67 -19.73 0.74
C PHE A 280 -20.55 -20.01 -0.76
N GLU A 281 -19.51 -19.47 -1.41
CA GLU A 281 -19.20 -19.73 -2.82
C GLU A 281 -19.04 -21.24 -3.08
N GLN A 282 -18.32 -21.95 -2.21
CA GLN A 282 -18.11 -23.39 -2.33
C GLN A 282 -19.41 -24.18 -2.13
N LYS A 283 -20.20 -23.87 -1.09
CA LYS A 283 -21.47 -24.55 -0.82
C LYS A 283 -22.42 -24.43 -2.02
N TYR A 284 -22.56 -23.22 -2.56
CA TYR A 284 -23.38 -23.00 -3.74
C TYR A 284 -22.85 -23.75 -4.96
N SER A 285 -21.53 -23.78 -5.16
CA SER A 285 -20.92 -24.54 -6.26
C SER A 285 -21.18 -26.05 -6.18
N LEU A 286 -21.28 -26.62 -4.97
CA LEU A 286 -21.55 -28.04 -4.77
C LEU A 286 -23.03 -28.38 -4.93
N LEU A 287 -23.92 -27.51 -4.45
CA LEU A 287 -25.37 -27.72 -4.53
C LEU A 287 -25.95 -27.41 -5.92
N GLY A 288 -25.42 -26.40 -6.61
CA GLY A 288 -25.94 -25.92 -7.90
C GLY A 288 -27.24 -25.11 -7.80
N ASP A 289 -27.88 -25.10 -6.63
CA ASP A 289 -29.19 -24.51 -6.38
C ASP A 289 -29.23 -23.68 -5.07
N TYR A 290 -30.35 -23.02 -4.80
CA TYR A 290 -30.64 -22.44 -3.48
C TYR A 290 -30.87 -23.53 -2.43
N TRP A 291 -30.82 -23.16 -1.15
CA TRP A 291 -31.19 -24.04 -0.05
C TRP A 291 -31.99 -23.27 1.01
N PRO A 292 -32.82 -23.95 1.82
CA PRO A 292 -33.55 -23.31 2.91
C PRO A 292 -32.61 -22.55 3.86
N GLY A 293 -32.91 -21.28 4.12
CA GLY A 293 -32.14 -20.42 5.02
C GLY A 293 -31.11 -19.52 4.32
N VAL A 294 -31.00 -19.56 2.98
CA VAL A 294 -30.20 -18.57 2.22
C VAL A 294 -30.77 -17.16 2.42
N GLU A 295 -32.08 -17.03 2.62
CA GLU A 295 -32.79 -15.77 2.89
C GLU A 295 -32.24 -15.07 4.14
N GLU A 296 -31.88 -15.82 5.18
CA GLU A 296 -31.29 -15.27 6.40
C GLU A 296 -29.90 -14.66 6.15
N LEU A 297 -29.19 -15.13 5.11
CA LEU A 297 -27.89 -14.57 4.72
C LEU A 297 -28.02 -13.19 4.05
N LEU A 298 -29.22 -12.78 3.64
CA LEU A 298 -29.50 -11.38 3.26
C LEU A 298 -29.29 -10.43 4.44
N LEU A 299 -29.43 -10.91 5.68
CA LEU A 299 -29.21 -10.13 6.90
C LEU A 299 -27.76 -10.23 7.42
N ALA A 300 -26.85 -10.84 6.67
CA ALA A 300 -25.44 -10.93 7.05
C ALA A 300 -24.78 -9.55 7.10
N GLN A 301 -23.85 -9.34 8.05
CA GLN A 301 -23.08 -8.10 8.16
C GLN A 301 -22.18 -7.82 6.94
N ALA A 302 -21.71 -8.87 6.26
CA ALA A 302 -20.79 -8.75 5.14
C ALA A 302 -21.51 -8.56 3.80
N VAL A 303 -21.20 -7.46 3.11
CA VAL A 303 -21.73 -7.15 1.76
C VAL A 303 -21.51 -8.28 0.76
N GLY A 304 -20.35 -8.93 0.80
CA GLY A 304 -20.04 -10.04 -0.10
C GLY A 304 -20.92 -11.28 0.12
N VAL A 305 -21.39 -11.50 1.36
CA VAL A 305 -22.33 -12.59 1.68
C VAL A 305 -23.74 -12.20 1.23
N ARG A 306 -24.20 -10.99 1.58
CA ARG A 306 -25.52 -10.49 1.13
C ARG A 306 -25.66 -10.48 -0.39
N GLY A 307 -24.62 -10.02 -1.09
CA GLY A 307 -24.62 -9.98 -2.55
C GLY A 307 -24.72 -11.37 -3.18
N LEU A 308 -24.03 -12.37 -2.62
CA LEU A 308 -24.12 -13.75 -3.10
C LEU A 308 -25.49 -14.36 -2.77
N ALA A 309 -26.05 -14.12 -1.58
CA ALA A 309 -27.39 -14.55 -1.23
C ALA A 309 -28.44 -13.93 -2.17
N SER A 310 -28.36 -12.62 -2.42
CA SER A 310 -29.24 -11.90 -3.34
C SER A 310 -29.17 -12.48 -4.75
N TYR A 311 -27.96 -12.77 -5.24
CA TYR A 311 -27.77 -13.40 -6.55
C TYR A 311 -28.39 -14.79 -6.62
N ILE A 312 -28.17 -15.66 -5.62
CA ILE A 312 -28.71 -17.03 -5.59
C ILE A 312 -30.23 -17.00 -5.56
N LEU A 313 -30.83 -16.17 -4.69
CA LEU A 313 -32.28 -16.06 -4.57
C LEU A 313 -32.91 -15.56 -5.87
N ARG A 314 -32.41 -14.47 -6.46
CA ARG A 314 -32.94 -13.97 -7.75
C ARG A 314 -32.79 -14.95 -8.90
N LYS A 315 -31.78 -15.83 -8.85
CA LYS A 315 -31.52 -16.79 -9.91
C LYS A 315 -32.45 -18.00 -9.83
N HIS A 316 -32.82 -18.41 -8.63
CA HIS A 316 -33.45 -19.71 -8.38
C HIS A 316 -34.84 -19.60 -7.73
N THR A 317 -35.28 -18.39 -7.35
CA THR A 317 -36.59 -18.14 -6.73
C THR A 317 -37.21 -16.83 -7.24
N ASP A 318 -38.49 -16.63 -6.94
CA ASP A 318 -39.24 -15.39 -7.25
C ASP A 318 -39.22 -14.38 -6.08
N ILE A 319 -38.31 -14.52 -5.12
CA ILE A 319 -38.25 -13.62 -3.97
C ILE A 319 -37.89 -12.20 -4.41
N ASP A 320 -38.74 -11.24 -4.02
CA ASP A 320 -38.41 -9.83 -4.08
C ASP A 320 -37.46 -9.46 -2.92
N VAL A 321 -36.17 -9.38 -3.26
CA VAL A 321 -35.10 -9.04 -2.31
C VAL A 321 -35.28 -7.63 -1.73
N VAL A 322 -35.81 -6.67 -2.49
CA VAL A 322 -36.01 -5.30 -1.99
C VAL A 322 -37.17 -5.26 -1.01
N ALA A 323 -38.29 -5.90 -1.36
CA ALA A 323 -39.44 -6.05 -0.46
C ALA A 323 -39.05 -6.76 0.84
N TYR A 324 -38.25 -7.83 0.76
CA TYR A 324 -37.72 -8.55 1.92
C TYR A 324 -37.03 -7.62 2.93
N TYR A 325 -36.19 -6.69 2.45
CA TYR A 325 -35.55 -5.71 3.30
C TYR A 325 -36.50 -4.62 3.78
N ALA A 326 -37.39 -4.12 2.91
CA ALA A 326 -38.34 -3.06 3.23
C ALA A 326 -39.27 -3.43 4.39
N GLU A 327 -39.79 -4.66 4.39
CA GLU A 327 -40.63 -5.23 5.46
C GLU A 327 -39.92 -5.29 6.82
N ARG A 328 -38.58 -5.33 6.81
CA ARG A 328 -37.75 -5.51 8.02
C ARG A 328 -37.09 -4.22 8.49
N LEU A 329 -37.42 -3.08 7.88
CA LEU A 329 -36.82 -1.79 8.23
C LEU A 329 -37.11 -1.35 9.68
N GLU A 330 -38.21 -1.79 10.29
CA GLU A 330 -38.55 -1.47 11.69
C GLU A 330 -38.13 -2.57 12.71
N THR A 331 -37.25 -3.48 12.30
CA THR A 331 -36.70 -4.53 13.16
C THR A 331 -35.30 -4.15 13.69
N PRO A 332 -34.70 -4.94 14.61
CA PRO A 332 -33.30 -4.76 14.99
C PRO A 332 -32.30 -4.82 13.81
N TYR A 333 -32.71 -5.38 12.66
CA TYR A 333 -31.90 -5.45 11.44
C TYR A 333 -31.96 -4.19 10.56
N LYS A 334 -32.65 -3.13 11.00
CA LYS A 334 -32.80 -1.83 10.30
C LYS A 334 -31.55 -1.37 9.55
N LYS A 335 -30.40 -1.33 10.22
CA LYS A 335 -29.12 -0.88 9.63
C LYS A 335 -28.67 -1.72 8.43
N ILE A 336 -28.88 -3.03 8.48
CA ILE A 336 -28.53 -3.97 7.41
C ILE A 336 -29.55 -3.87 6.29
N CYS A 337 -30.83 -3.77 6.62
CA CYS A 337 -31.90 -3.66 5.63
C CYS A 337 -31.75 -2.39 4.77
N ILE A 338 -31.37 -1.26 5.36
CA ILE A 338 -31.06 -0.03 4.62
C ILE A 338 -29.96 -0.28 3.57
N LEU A 339 -28.85 -0.91 3.97
CA LEU A 339 -27.78 -1.28 3.03
C LEU A 339 -28.27 -2.27 1.96
N GLY A 340 -29.07 -3.25 2.37
CA GLY A 340 -29.66 -4.24 1.50
C GLY A 340 -30.50 -3.64 0.38
N ILE A 341 -31.35 -2.66 0.70
CA ILE A 341 -32.12 -1.87 -0.28
C ILE A 341 -31.15 -1.12 -1.20
N GLY A 342 -30.15 -0.43 -0.65
CA GLY A 342 -29.14 0.27 -1.45
C GLY A 342 -28.39 -0.63 -2.44
N GLU A 343 -28.09 -1.87 -2.04
CA GLU A 343 -27.34 -2.84 -2.84
C GLU A 343 -28.18 -3.52 -3.95
N ASN A 344 -29.52 -3.49 -3.82
CA ASN A 344 -30.43 -4.31 -4.62
C ASN A 344 -31.53 -3.55 -5.35
N GLY A 345 -31.76 -2.29 -4.97
CA GLY A 345 -32.86 -1.46 -5.46
C GLY A 345 -32.47 -0.55 -6.62
N SER A 346 -33.45 0.28 -6.95
CA SER A 346 -33.49 1.28 -8.02
C SER A 346 -33.60 2.71 -7.43
N ALA A 347 -33.63 3.73 -8.28
CA ALA A 347 -33.74 5.11 -7.81
C ALA A 347 -35.08 5.36 -7.06
N GLU A 348 -36.13 4.65 -7.46
CA GLU A 348 -37.48 4.70 -6.90
C GLU A 348 -37.51 4.20 -5.43
N ASP A 349 -36.66 3.23 -5.12
CA ASP A 349 -36.56 2.61 -3.79
C ASP A 349 -35.91 3.53 -2.75
N ALA A 350 -35.34 4.66 -3.17
CA ALA A 350 -34.82 5.67 -2.25
C ALA A 350 -35.93 6.21 -1.31
N THR A 351 -37.18 6.19 -1.75
CA THR A 351 -38.34 6.64 -0.96
C THR A 351 -38.50 5.82 0.33
N HIS A 352 -38.16 4.52 0.31
CA HIS A 352 -38.21 3.65 1.49
C HIS A 352 -37.25 4.08 2.61
N ILE A 353 -36.10 4.67 2.24
CA ILE A 353 -35.01 4.92 3.20
C ILE A 353 -34.79 6.39 3.54
N ASN A 354 -35.34 7.33 2.79
CA ASN A 354 -35.14 8.78 2.99
C ASN A 354 -35.43 9.25 4.43
N LYS A 355 -36.46 8.69 5.08
CA LYS A 355 -36.81 9.05 6.46
C LYS A 355 -35.69 8.78 7.48
N TYR A 356 -34.81 7.81 7.20
CA TYR A 356 -33.71 7.42 8.10
C TYR A 356 -32.49 8.36 8.05
N LEU A 357 -32.49 9.35 7.17
CA LEU A 357 -31.51 10.43 7.22
C LEU A 357 -31.61 11.26 8.51
N ARG A 358 -32.80 11.29 9.13
CA ARG A 358 -33.09 12.01 10.38
C ARG A 358 -33.02 11.13 11.63
N ASP A 359 -32.52 9.90 11.50
CA ASP A 359 -32.40 8.97 12.62
C ASP A 359 -31.34 9.46 13.64
N GLU A 360 -31.61 9.24 14.93
CA GLU A 360 -30.69 9.60 16.01
C GLU A 360 -29.39 8.78 15.94
N SER A 361 -29.47 7.54 15.44
CA SER A 361 -28.30 6.67 15.33
C SER A 361 -27.42 7.06 14.15
N GLU A 362 -26.20 7.54 14.42
CA GLU A 362 -25.17 7.83 13.40
C GLU A 362 -24.95 6.65 12.45
N GLY A 363 -25.04 5.42 12.95
CA GLY A 363 -24.90 4.21 12.15
C GLY A 363 -26.02 4.02 11.13
N VAL A 364 -27.24 4.41 11.47
CA VAL A 364 -28.40 4.39 10.56
C VAL A 364 -28.24 5.46 9.49
N VAL A 365 -27.93 6.71 9.88
CA VAL A 365 -27.72 7.82 8.93
C VAL A 365 -26.57 7.51 7.97
N LYS A 366 -25.43 7.02 8.48
CA LYS A 366 -24.28 6.59 7.67
C LYS A 366 -24.66 5.55 6.61
N ASN A 367 -25.42 4.53 7.00
CA ASN A 367 -25.84 3.48 6.08
C ASN A 367 -26.87 4.01 5.08
N THR A 368 -27.72 4.95 5.49
CA THR A 368 -28.70 5.62 4.61
C THR A 368 -27.98 6.43 3.54
N LEU A 369 -27.00 7.27 3.90
CA LEU A 369 -26.18 8.03 2.95
C LEU A 369 -25.49 7.10 1.94
N ARG A 370 -24.90 5.99 2.43
CA ARG A 370 -24.29 4.99 1.56
C ARG A 370 -25.28 4.35 0.59
N SER A 371 -26.48 4.04 1.07
CA SER A 371 -27.51 3.37 0.28
C SER A 371 -28.08 4.32 -0.77
N LEU A 372 -28.33 5.58 -0.41
CA LEU A 372 -28.69 6.63 -1.39
C LEU A 372 -27.60 6.83 -2.44
N SER A 373 -26.31 6.68 -2.09
CA SER A 373 -25.24 6.71 -3.09
C SER A 373 -25.31 5.58 -4.09
N LEU A 374 -25.76 4.40 -3.69
CA LEU A 374 -25.89 3.28 -4.61
C LEU A 374 -27.10 3.47 -5.54
N LEU A 375 -28.21 4.00 -5.01
CA LEU A 375 -29.47 4.19 -5.73
C LEU A 375 -29.47 5.44 -6.64
N LEU A 376 -29.00 6.58 -6.12
CA LEU A 376 -29.12 7.90 -6.74
C LEU A 376 -27.80 8.45 -7.30
N LYS A 377 -26.65 7.94 -6.84
CA LYS A 377 -25.31 8.40 -7.22
C LYS A 377 -25.16 9.92 -7.06
N CYS A 378 -24.73 10.63 -8.11
CA CYS A 378 -24.57 12.08 -8.10
C CYS A 378 -25.88 12.86 -7.91
N LYS A 379 -27.06 12.26 -8.17
CA LYS A 379 -28.36 12.92 -7.98
C LYS A 379 -28.67 13.22 -6.51
N ALA A 380 -27.98 12.57 -5.56
CA ALA A 380 -28.09 12.86 -4.13
C ALA A 380 -27.04 13.88 -3.65
N GLY A 381 -26.41 14.65 -4.56
CA GLY A 381 -25.37 15.61 -4.23
C GLY A 381 -25.75 16.62 -3.15
N ASP A 382 -26.96 17.19 -3.23
CA ASP A 382 -27.46 18.15 -2.24
C ASP A 382 -27.60 17.52 -0.84
N VAL A 383 -28.02 16.25 -0.79
CA VAL A 383 -28.07 15.49 0.47
C VAL A 383 -26.66 15.35 1.04
N TYR A 384 -25.67 14.98 0.24
CA TYR A 384 -24.31 14.86 0.77
C TYR A 384 -23.72 16.21 1.18
N TRP A 385 -24.02 17.29 0.45
CA TRP A 385 -23.59 18.63 0.83
C TRP A 385 -24.16 19.07 2.17
N GLN A 386 -25.45 18.78 2.42
CA GLN A 386 -26.09 19.02 3.69
C GLN A 386 -25.41 18.21 4.80
N TYR A 387 -25.24 16.90 4.62
CA TYR A 387 -24.68 16.02 5.66
C TYR A 387 -23.16 16.13 5.81
N LEU A 388 -22.45 16.75 4.87
CA LEU A 388 -21.06 17.17 5.05
C LEU A 388 -20.93 18.22 6.16
N GLN A 389 -22.00 18.96 6.45
CA GLN A 389 -22.05 19.98 7.50
C GLN A 389 -22.66 19.44 8.81
N ASP A 390 -22.92 18.13 8.90
CA ASP A 390 -23.47 17.51 10.12
C ASP A 390 -22.45 17.58 11.27
N GLU A 391 -22.92 17.94 12.47
CA GLU A 391 -22.09 18.06 13.66
C GLU A 391 -21.48 16.72 14.10
N ARG A 392 -22.13 15.60 13.75
CA ARG A 392 -21.70 14.24 14.11
C ARG A 392 -20.55 13.81 13.20
N PRO A 393 -19.31 13.62 13.70
CA PRO A 393 -18.14 13.34 12.87
C PRO A 393 -18.29 12.08 12.00
N THR A 394 -18.98 11.04 12.48
CA THR A 394 -19.23 9.81 11.72
C THR A 394 -20.10 10.06 10.49
N VAL A 395 -21.11 10.91 10.61
CA VAL A 395 -22.07 11.22 9.55
C VAL A 395 -21.41 12.15 8.51
N MET A 396 -20.74 13.19 8.97
CA MET A 396 -19.93 14.08 8.12
C MET A 396 -18.93 13.30 7.25
N ARG A 397 -18.14 12.40 7.87
CA ARG A 397 -17.17 11.57 7.14
C ARG A 397 -17.84 10.61 6.17
N ALA A 398 -19.05 10.13 6.48
CA ALA A 398 -19.82 9.30 5.57
C ALA A 398 -20.27 10.09 4.34
N ALA A 399 -20.83 11.29 4.53
CA ALA A 399 -21.21 12.18 3.43
C ALA A 399 -20.02 12.54 2.55
N TYR A 400 -18.89 12.92 3.16
CA TYR A 400 -17.65 13.19 2.43
C TYR A 400 -17.17 11.99 1.61
N ARG A 401 -17.26 10.77 2.15
CA ARG A 401 -16.91 9.56 1.41
C ARG A 401 -17.81 9.37 0.18
N GLU A 402 -19.11 9.62 0.30
CA GLU A 402 -20.01 9.49 -0.86
C GLU A 402 -19.78 10.60 -1.89
N ILE A 403 -19.47 11.84 -1.48
CA ILE A 403 -19.02 12.92 -2.38
C ILE A 403 -17.80 12.45 -3.20
N VAL A 404 -16.82 11.88 -2.49
CA VAL A 404 -15.57 11.39 -3.09
C VAL A 404 -15.84 10.26 -4.08
N ALA A 405 -16.67 9.28 -3.69
CA ALA A 405 -16.97 8.10 -4.48
C ALA A 405 -17.79 8.39 -5.74
N ASN A 406 -18.63 9.43 -5.72
CA ASN A 406 -19.46 9.84 -6.87
C ASN A 406 -18.87 11.00 -7.67
N GLU A 407 -17.62 11.39 -7.39
CA GLU A 407 -16.92 12.45 -8.12
C GLU A 407 -17.68 13.79 -8.16
N ILE A 408 -18.41 14.10 -7.09
CA ILE A 408 -19.24 15.31 -7.05
C ILE A 408 -18.33 16.52 -6.82
N MET A 409 -18.50 17.52 -7.70
CA MET A 409 -17.89 18.83 -7.61
C MET A 409 -18.99 19.84 -7.29
N PHE A 410 -18.76 20.66 -6.26
CA PHE A 410 -19.69 21.71 -5.85
C PHE A 410 -19.25 23.08 -6.36
N GLY A 411 -18.07 23.15 -6.99
CA GLY A 411 -17.45 24.39 -7.43
C GLY A 411 -16.58 25.00 -6.34
N ALA A 412 -15.38 25.38 -6.72
CA ALA A 412 -14.36 25.83 -5.77
C ALA A 412 -14.79 27.03 -4.91
N LYS A 413 -15.60 27.94 -5.46
CA LYS A 413 -16.14 29.09 -4.74
C LYS A 413 -16.99 28.65 -3.54
N GLN A 414 -17.99 27.81 -3.79
CA GLN A 414 -18.93 27.35 -2.75
C GLN A 414 -18.21 26.58 -1.65
N VAL A 415 -17.23 25.74 -2.02
CA VAL A 415 -16.41 24.99 -1.04
C VAL A 415 -15.56 25.94 -0.20
N PHE A 416 -14.96 26.96 -0.81
CA PHE A 416 -14.17 27.95 -0.10
C PHE A 416 -15.01 28.83 0.83
N GLU A 417 -16.20 29.26 0.40
CA GLU A 417 -17.12 30.05 1.23
C GLU A 417 -17.52 29.28 2.49
N LEU A 418 -17.85 28.00 2.37
CA LEU A 418 -18.14 27.16 3.53
C LEU A 418 -16.91 26.97 4.44
N PHE A 419 -15.71 26.87 3.86
CA PHE A 419 -14.46 26.79 4.62
C PHE A 419 -14.25 28.04 5.49
N MET A 420 -14.56 29.23 4.96
CA MET A 420 -14.42 30.49 5.68
C MET A 420 -15.47 30.68 6.77
N GLN A 421 -16.64 30.04 6.64
CA GLN A 421 -17.76 30.20 7.58
C GLN A 421 -17.73 29.21 8.74
N THR A 422 -17.08 28.06 8.58
CA THR A 422 -17.09 27.01 9.61
C THR A 422 -15.97 27.17 10.64
N GLU A 423 -16.29 26.90 11.91
CA GLU A 423 -15.32 26.80 13.00
C GLU A 423 -14.81 25.37 13.21
N SER A 424 -15.40 24.37 12.55
CA SER A 424 -15.04 22.97 12.71
C SER A 424 -13.75 22.64 11.95
N GLU A 425 -12.65 22.44 12.68
CA GLU A 425 -11.36 22.05 12.09
C GLU A 425 -11.43 20.75 11.28
N LEU A 426 -12.26 19.79 11.73
CA LEU A 426 -12.48 18.56 10.98
C LEU A 426 -13.17 18.83 9.62
N LEU A 427 -14.15 19.74 9.59
CA LEU A 427 -14.82 20.12 8.35
C LEU A 427 -13.88 20.90 7.44
N LYS A 428 -13.10 21.85 7.99
CA LYS A 428 -12.07 22.59 7.25
C LYS A 428 -11.10 21.66 6.54
N GLU A 429 -10.62 20.61 7.23
CA GLU A 429 -9.77 19.58 6.62
C GLU A 429 -10.44 18.95 5.39
N LYS A 430 -11.72 18.56 5.50
CA LYS A 430 -12.44 17.92 4.38
C LYS A 430 -12.72 18.88 3.23
N LEU A 431 -12.99 20.15 3.52
CA LEU A 431 -13.20 21.18 2.50
C LEU A 431 -11.91 21.51 1.75
N VAL A 432 -10.74 21.51 2.41
CA VAL A 432 -9.44 21.61 1.71
C VAL A 432 -9.25 20.45 0.75
N TYR A 433 -9.49 19.21 1.20
CA TYR A 433 -9.39 18.06 0.30
C TYR A 433 -10.40 18.12 -0.86
N GLN A 434 -11.61 18.61 -0.61
CA GLN A 434 -12.61 18.82 -1.65
C GLN A 434 -12.19 19.91 -2.65
N LEU A 435 -11.63 21.03 -2.19
CA LEU A 435 -11.05 22.06 -3.07
C LEU A 435 -9.99 21.46 -3.98
N LEU A 436 -9.12 20.58 -3.46
CA LEU A 436 -8.11 19.89 -4.25
C LEU A 436 -8.66 18.86 -5.25
N ARG A 437 -9.96 18.60 -5.26
CA ARG A 437 -10.63 17.78 -6.29
C ARG A 437 -11.24 18.62 -7.41
N GLU A 438 -11.57 19.88 -7.12
CA GLU A 438 -12.04 20.84 -8.13
C GLU A 438 -10.97 21.05 -9.21
N ARG A 439 -11.40 21.54 -10.39
CA ARG A 439 -10.50 21.81 -11.51
C ARG A 439 -9.37 22.72 -11.08
N SER A 440 -8.14 22.40 -11.50
CA SER A 440 -6.93 23.00 -10.93
C SER A 440 -6.87 24.51 -11.02
N TRP A 441 -7.46 25.09 -12.08
CA TRP A 441 -7.49 26.52 -12.29
C TRP A 441 -8.65 27.19 -11.56
N ASP A 442 -9.84 26.59 -11.57
CA ASP A 442 -11.02 27.07 -10.83
C ASP A 442 -10.74 27.20 -9.33
N ARG A 443 -9.99 26.24 -8.77
CA ARG A 443 -9.63 26.26 -7.34
C ARG A 443 -8.47 27.18 -6.99
N LEU A 444 -7.62 27.52 -7.98
CA LEU A 444 -6.36 28.21 -7.76
C LEU A 444 -6.50 29.51 -6.94
N PRO A 445 -7.42 30.44 -7.26
CA PRO A 445 -7.55 31.67 -6.48
C PRO A 445 -7.84 31.35 -5.02
N TYR A 446 -8.75 30.41 -4.74
CA TYR A 446 -9.15 30.06 -3.37
C TYR A 446 -8.02 29.40 -2.57
N ILE A 447 -7.26 28.48 -3.15
CA ILE A 447 -6.13 27.85 -2.45
C ILE A 447 -4.93 28.79 -2.28
N LEU A 448 -4.79 29.82 -3.12
CA LEU A 448 -3.82 30.90 -2.89
C LEU A 448 -4.21 31.75 -1.68
N GLN A 449 -5.50 31.99 -1.45
CA GLN A 449 -5.94 32.69 -0.23
C GLN A 449 -5.57 31.94 1.05
N LEU A 450 -5.40 30.62 0.96
CA LEU A 450 -5.02 29.74 2.07
C LEU A 450 -3.52 29.41 2.09
N TYR A 451 -2.69 30.10 1.29
CA TYR A 451 -1.28 29.69 1.09
C TYR A 451 -0.46 29.64 2.40
N ASN A 452 -0.71 30.57 3.31
CA ASN A 452 -0.07 30.66 4.63
C ASN A 452 -1.01 30.22 5.76
N TYR A 453 -1.87 29.22 5.51
CA TYR A 453 -2.77 28.69 6.53
C TYR A 453 -2.01 28.22 7.78
N GLU A 454 -2.61 28.43 8.95
CA GLU A 454 -1.96 28.26 10.25
C GLU A 454 -1.62 26.79 10.54
N ASP A 455 -2.53 25.86 10.21
CA ASP A 455 -2.28 24.42 10.35
C ASP A 455 -1.24 23.94 9.32
N GLU A 456 -0.10 23.45 9.82
CA GLU A 456 1.03 23.04 9.00
C GLU A 456 0.71 21.83 8.09
N ASN A 457 -0.09 20.87 8.56
CA ASN A 457 -0.45 19.69 7.78
C ASN A 457 -1.33 20.08 6.58
N LEU A 458 -2.36 20.91 6.83
CA LEU A 458 -3.22 21.44 5.79
C LEU A 458 -2.45 22.36 4.85
N ARG A 459 -1.53 23.19 5.36
CA ARG A 459 -0.67 24.04 4.53
C ARG A 459 0.16 23.23 3.54
N GLN A 460 0.75 22.10 3.96
CA GLN A 460 1.47 21.22 3.03
C GLN A 460 0.56 20.62 1.95
N VAL A 461 -0.68 20.26 2.29
CA VAL A 461 -1.68 19.78 1.33
C VAL A 461 -2.03 20.89 0.33
N ILE A 462 -2.32 22.10 0.82
CA ILE A 462 -2.62 23.28 0.02
C ILE A 462 -1.49 23.57 -0.97
N TRP A 463 -0.24 23.57 -0.51
CA TRP A 463 0.93 23.76 -1.38
C TRP A 463 0.97 22.74 -2.52
N ARG A 464 0.75 21.45 -2.25
CA ARG A 464 0.67 20.44 -3.32
C ARG A 464 -0.43 20.77 -4.32
N GLY A 465 -1.58 21.26 -3.86
CA GLY A 465 -2.68 21.71 -4.70
C GLY A 465 -2.30 22.88 -5.60
N VAL A 466 -1.54 23.84 -5.06
CA VAL A 466 -1.04 25.03 -5.78
C VAL A 466 -0.05 24.62 -6.86
N TYR A 467 0.93 23.77 -6.56
CA TYR A 467 1.93 23.32 -7.55
C TYR A 467 1.36 22.37 -8.61
N LYS A 468 0.27 21.64 -8.30
CA LYS A 468 -0.37 20.72 -9.25
C LYS A 468 -1.42 21.43 -10.10
N ARG A 469 -0.97 22.05 -11.20
CA ARG A 469 -1.82 22.71 -12.20
C ARG A 469 -1.85 21.91 -13.51
N SER A 470 -3.02 21.81 -14.13
CA SER A 470 -3.18 21.14 -15.43
C SER A 470 -2.91 22.11 -16.57
N MET A 471 -1.87 21.86 -17.36
CA MET A 471 -1.56 22.66 -18.58
C MET A 471 -2.57 22.46 -19.71
N TYR A 472 -3.51 21.52 -19.56
CA TYR A 472 -4.58 21.27 -20.52
C TYR A 472 -5.90 21.97 -20.14
N GLY A 473 -5.92 22.68 -18.99
CA GLY A 473 -7.06 23.48 -18.60
C GLY A 473 -7.25 24.70 -19.51
N ARG A 474 -8.47 25.25 -19.50
CA ARG A 474 -8.77 26.52 -20.16
C ARG A 474 -9.46 27.44 -19.15
N ILE A 475 -9.03 28.69 -19.12
CA ILE A 475 -9.63 29.74 -18.27
C ILE A 475 -9.89 31.00 -19.05
N THR A 476 -10.89 31.77 -18.62
CA THR A 476 -11.23 33.04 -19.25
C THR A 476 -10.25 34.15 -18.83
N LYS A 477 -10.25 35.27 -19.55
CA LYS A 477 -9.52 36.49 -19.15
C LYS A 477 -9.97 37.01 -17.78
N ALA A 478 -11.26 36.85 -17.43
CA ALA A 478 -11.79 37.24 -16.14
C ALA A 478 -11.25 36.35 -15.01
N ASP A 479 -11.20 35.03 -15.22
CA ASP A 479 -10.62 34.09 -14.24
C ASP A 479 -9.13 34.37 -14.02
N ALA A 480 -8.40 34.66 -15.11
CA ALA A 480 -6.99 35.02 -15.03
C ALA A 480 -6.76 36.34 -14.28
N ALA A 481 -7.63 37.34 -14.48
CA ALA A 481 -7.59 38.59 -13.72
C ALA A 481 -7.83 38.34 -12.22
N PHE A 482 -8.80 37.50 -11.87
CA PHE A 482 -9.06 37.14 -10.48
C PHE A 482 -7.90 36.38 -9.83
N ILE A 483 -7.26 35.45 -10.56
CA ILE A 483 -6.05 34.77 -10.07
C ILE A 483 -4.93 35.79 -9.80
N ARG A 484 -4.72 36.76 -10.70
CA ARG A 484 -3.71 37.81 -10.51
C ARG A 484 -4.01 38.69 -9.31
N GLU A 485 -5.25 39.11 -9.15
CA GLU A 485 -5.70 39.90 -8.01
C GLU A 485 -5.30 39.22 -6.70
N ILE A 486 -5.65 37.94 -6.54
CA ILE A 486 -5.30 37.17 -5.33
C ILE A 486 -3.79 36.94 -5.23
N MET A 487 -3.13 36.60 -6.32
CA MET A 487 -1.69 36.27 -6.33
C MET A 487 -0.78 37.45 -5.96
N TYR A 488 -1.19 38.67 -6.30
CA TYR A 488 -0.45 39.90 -5.99
C TYR A 488 -0.92 40.62 -4.73
N ASP A 489 -2.02 40.16 -4.10
CA ASP A 489 -2.44 40.66 -2.80
C ASP A 489 -1.41 40.28 -1.72
N VAL A 490 -0.81 41.30 -1.11
CA VAL A 490 0.26 41.18 -0.12
C VAL A 490 -0.17 40.34 1.09
N LYS A 491 -1.46 40.36 1.44
CA LYS A 491 -1.97 39.67 2.65
C LYS A 491 -1.79 38.15 2.61
N TYR A 492 -1.74 37.55 1.41
CA TYR A 492 -1.58 36.10 1.26
C TYR A 492 -0.12 35.65 1.22
N GLY A 493 0.84 36.59 1.14
CA GLY A 493 2.27 36.30 1.26
C GLY A 493 2.82 35.31 0.22
N ILE A 494 2.33 35.39 -1.03
CA ILE A 494 2.74 34.47 -2.11
C ILE A 494 4.19 34.78 -2.55
N PRO A 495 5.11 33.79 -2.62
CA PRO A 495 6.49 34.00 -3.06
C PRO A 495 6.60 34.36 -4.54
N ASP A 496 7.54 35.26 -4.89
CA ASP A 496 7.70 35.73 -6.28
C ASP A 496 8.08 34.63 -7.27
N CYS A 497 8.83 33.61 -6.83
CA CYS A 497 9.14 32.45 -7.66
C CYS A 497 7.86 31.70 -8.10
N LEU A 498 6.89 31.57 -7.18
CA LEU A 498 5.61 30.94 -7.45
C LEU A 498 4.73 31.82 -8.34
N LYS A 499 4.70 33.15 -8.10
CA LYS A 499 3.97 34.09 -8.97
C LYS A 499 4.43 33.99 -10.43
N LYS A 500 5.76 33.98 -10.65
CA LYS A 500 6.36 33.81 -11.99
C LYS A 500 5.98 32.49 -12.65
N ALA A 501 5.94 31.40 -11.87
CA ALA A 501 5.54 30.09 -12.37
C ALA A 501 4.06 30.06 -12.79
N ILE A 502 3.16 30.64 -11.99
CA ILE A 502 1.73 30.71 -12.33
C ILE A 502 1.50 31.61 -13.56
N GLU A 503 2.16 32.77 -13.66
CA GLU A 503 2.09 33.63 -14.84
C GLU A 503 2.59 32.93 -16.11
N PHE A 504 3.68 32.15 -16.00
CA PHE A 504 4.18 31.36 -17.11
C PHE A 504 3.13 30.35 -17.57
N ASP A 505 2.53 29.60 -16.64
CA ASP A 505 1.52 28.59 -16.96
C ASP A 505 0.25 29.22 -17.59
N MET A 506 -0.19 30.39 -17.07
CA MET A 506 -1.37 31.11 -17.57
C MET A 506 -1.27 31.46 -19.06
N LYS A 507 -0.07 31.70 -19.60
CA LYS A 507 0.12 31.99 -21.03
C LYS A 507 -0.40 30.89 -21.96
N PHE A 508 -0.49 29.66 -21.47
CA PHE A 508 -0.87 28.49 -22.27
C PHE A 508 -2.31 28.05 -22.05
N VAL A 509 -2.97 28.54 -20.99
CA VAL A 509 -4.33 28.10 -20.60
C VAL A 509 -5.38 29.21 -20.72
N VAL A 510 -4.98 30.47 -20.82
CA VAL A 510 -5.92 31.58 -21.04
C VAL A 510 -6.38 31.55 -22.49
N THR A 511 -7.69 31.42 -22.68
CA THR A 511 -8.31 31.55 -24.01
C THR A 511 -8.80 32.97 -24.24
N GLU A 512 -8.83 33.40 -25.51
CA GLU A 512 -9.25 34.75 -25.90
C GLU A 512 -10.64 35.16 -25.44
#